data_AF-A0A964BBJ2-F1
#
_entry.id   AF-A0A964BBJ2-F1
#
_cell.length_a   1.000
_cell.length_b   1.000
_cell.length_c   1.000
_cell.angle_alpha   90.00
_cell.angle_beta   90.00
_cell.angle_gamma   90.00
#
_symmetry.space_group_name_H-M   'P 1'
#
loop_
_entity.id
_entity.type
_entity.pdbx_description
1 polymer ?
#
loop_
_entity_poly.entity_id
_entity_poly.type
_entity_poly.pdbx_seq_one_letter_code
_entity_poly.pdbx_strand_id
1 'polypeptide(L)'
;MGASGANAGRPVGFLIILAMAALAFALLLHDAFRYRAGGGDAVLSAAFTIIYDVLMVWTALVVLTAVAAIQGDMPAGGWIAAIVLLPASGAATAAAIDLATRGGRWALVVPCLLPPLVAAYALWARLPGLRAAVPTKAATYGVWGVVLVLSAIAGYAAM
;
A
#
# COMPACT_ATOMS: atom_id res chain seq x y z
N MET A 1 35.42 3.51 -28.10
CA MET A 1 34.80 4.62 -27.35
C MET A 1 33.43 4.85 -27.98
N GLY A 2 32.29 4.40 -27.46
CA GLY A 2 31.88 4.31 -26.06
C GLY A 2 30.78 5.34 -25.84
N ALA A 3 29.54 5.01 -26.20
CA ALA A 3 28.34 5.74 -25.77
C ALA A 3 27.16 4.77 -25.70
N SER A 4 27.14 4.03 -24.59
CA SER A 4 25.97 3.36 -24.03
C SER A 4 24.83 4.36 -23.85
N GLY A 5 23.76 4.23 -24.63
CA GLY A 5 22.70 5.23 -24.61
C GLY A 5 21.39 4.76 -25.24
N ALA A 6 20.87 3.59 -24.85
CA ALA A 6 19.51 3.19 -25.27
C ALA A 6 18.81 2.14 -24.39
N ASN A 7 19.35 1.77 -23.23
CA ASN A 7 18.64 0.87 -22.31
C ASN A 7 18.10 1.64 -21.10
N ALA A 8 17.36 2.73 -21.35
CA ALA A 8 16.35 3.17 -20.40
C ALA A 8 15.22 2.13 -20.46
N GLY A 9 15.45 0.97 -19.85
CA GLY A 9 14.52 -0.16 -19.89
C GLY A 9 13.14 0.32 -19.47
N ARG A 10 12.17 0.21 -20.39
CA ARG A 10 10.76 0.51 -20.10
C ARG A 10 10.39 -0.17 -18.77
N PRO A 11 9.70 0.50 -17.84
CA PRO A 11 9.43 -0.02 -16.50
C PRO A 11 8.34 -1.12 -16.53
N VAL A 12 8.38 -2.05 -17.50
CA VAL A 12 7.38 -3.08 -17.75
C VAL A 12 7.19 -3.97 -16.52
N GLY A 13 8.28 -4.43 -15.90
CA GLY A 13 8.20 -5.22 -14.67
C GLY A 13 7.50 -4.48 -13.53
N PHE A 14 7.81 -3.19 -13.34
CA PHE A 14 7.16 -2.35 -12.34
C PHE A 14 5.66 -2.17 -12.64
N LEU A 15 5.30 -1.97 -13.92
CA LEU A 15 3.90 -1.84 -14.34
C LEU A 15 3.12 -3.15 -14.17
N ILE A 16 3.75 -4.30 -14.43
CA ILE A 16 3.15 -5.62 -14.18
C ILE A 16 2.87 -5.80 -12.69
N ILE A 17 3.84 -5.49 -11.82
CA ILE A 17 3.67 -5.58 -10.37
C ILE A 17 2.58 -4.60 -9.90
N LEU A 18 2.54 -3.39 -10.48
CA LEU A 18 1.50 -2.40 -10.16
C LEU A 18 0.11 -2.89 -10.56
N ALA A 19 -0.03 -3.49 -11.75
CA ALA A 19 -1.29 -4.08 -12.19
C ALA A 19 -1.71 -5.25 -11.28
N MET A 20 -0.76 -6.07 -10.85
CA MET A 20 -1.02 -7.16 -9.91
C MET A 20 -1.41 -6.66 -8.52
N ALA A 21 -0.75 -5.61 -8.03
CA ALA A 21 -1.11 -4.92 -6.79
C ALA A 21 -2.53 -4.33 -6.87
N ALA A 22 -2.88 -3.72 -8.01
CA ALA A 22 -4.22 -3.18 -8.25
C ALA A 22 -5.30 -4.27 -8.28
N LEU A 23 -5.00 -5.43 -8.88
CA LEU A 23 -5.91 -6.58 -8.86
C LEU A 23 -6.09 -7.11 -7.43
N ALA A 24 -4.99 -7.34 -6.71
CA ALA A 24 -5.03 -7.77 -5.31
C ALA A 24 -5.80 -6.78 -4.43
N PHE A 25 -5.63 -5.48 -4.69
CA PHE A 25 -6.34 -4.42 -3.99
C PHE A 25 -7.84 -4.44 -4.29
N ALA A 26 -8.23 -4.68 -5.54
CA ALA A 26 -9.65 -4.81 -5.91
C ALA A 26 -10.31 -6.02 -5.22
N LEU A 27 -9.58 -7.14 -5.09
CA LEU A 27 -10.04 -8.32 -4.33
C LEU A 27 -10.19 -8.00 -2.84
N LEU A 28 -9.17 -7.39 -2.21
CA LEU A 28 -9.24 -6.92 -0.83
C LEU A 28 -10.47 -6.05 -0.58
N LEU A 29 -10.74 -5.07 -1.46
CA LEU A 29 -11.94 -4.24 -1.31
C LEU A 29 -13.22 -5.05 -1.52
N HIS A 30 -13.26 -5.94 -2.50
CA HIS A 30 -14.41 -6.80 -2.73
C HIS A 30 -14.77 -7.58 -1.46
N ASP A 31 -13.79 -8.19 -0.82
CA ASP A 31 -13.97 -9.02 0.36
C ASP A 31 -14.24 -8.17 1.61
N ALA A 32 -13.51 -7.07 1.80
CA ALA A 32 -13.72 -6.15 2.93
C ALA A 32 -15.13 -5.52 2.95
N PHE A 33 -15.71 -5.21 1.79
CA PHE A 33 -17.07 -4.64 1.70
C PHE A 33 -18.18 -5.69 1.78
N ARG A 34 -17.88 -6.96 1.48
CA ARG A 34 -18.85 -8.07 1.54
C ARG A 34 -18.78 -8.86 2.83
N TYR A 35 -17.73 -8.67 3.62
CA TYR A 35 -17.53 -9.39 4.87
C TYR A 35 -18.74 -9.23 5.80
N ARG A 36 -19.29 -10.38 6.21
CA ARG A 36 -20.28 -10.51 7.28
C ARG A 36 -19.80 -11.63 8.19
N ALA A 37 -19.71 -11.37 9.48
CA ALA A 37 -19.47 -12.42 10.46
C ALA A 37 -20.64 -13.41 10.42
N GLY A 38 -20.42 -14.58 9.80
CA GLY A 38 -21.32 -15.73 9.90
C GLY A 38 -21.17 -16.44 11.25
N GLY A 39 -21.82 -17.59 11.42
CA GLY A 39 -21.55 -18.49 12.55
C GLY A 39 -20.71 -19.69 12.12
N GLY A 40 -19.92 -20.25 13.03
CA GLY A 40 -19.15 -21.50 12.79
C GLY A 40 -17.96 -21.33 11.85
N ASP A 41 -17.70 -22.34 11.01
CA ASP A 41 -16.53 -22.42 10.11
C ASP A 41 -16.39 -21.24 9.14
N ALA A 42 -17.51 -20.56 8.84
CA ALA A 42 -17.52 -19.37 7.99
C ALA A 42 -16.76 -18.17 8.59
N VAL A 43 -16.64 -18.09 9.92
CA VAL A 43 -15.88 -17.02 10.58
C VAL A 43 -14.38 -17.24 10.38
N LEU A 44 -13.93 -18.48 10.57
CA LEU A 44 -12.53 -18.84 10.46
C LEU A 44 -12.03 -18.69 9.02
N SER A 45 -12.80 -19.18 8.04
CA SER A 45 -12.43 -19.04 6.63
C SER A 45 -12.34 -17.58 6.19
N ALA A 46 -13.31 -16.76 6.60
CA ALA A 46 -13.34 -15.35 6.24
C ALA A 46 -12.22 -14.54 6.91
N ALA A 47 -11.80 -14.90 8.13
CA ALA A 47 -10.64 -14.30 8.78
C ALA A 47 -9.33 -14.62 8.01
N PHE A 48 -9.16 -15.86 7.56
CA PHE A 48 -8.02 -16.23 6.72
C PHE A 48 -8.03 -15.48 5.39
N THR A 49 -9.19 -15.35 4.73
CA THR A 49 -9.32 -14.58 3.48
C THR A 49 -8.79 -13.16 3.65
N ILE A 50 -9.26 -12.42 4.68
CA ILE A 50 -8.78 -11.05 4.94
C ILE A 50 -7.27 -11.01 5.17
N ILE A 51 -6.72 -11.93 5.96
CA ILE A 51 -5.29 -11.97 6.25
C ILE A 51 -4.49 -12.21 4.96
N TYR A 52 -4.94 -13.14 4.10
CA TYR A 52 -4.29 -13.42 2.83
C TYR A 52 -4.38 -12.23 1.87
N ASP A 53 -5.52 -11.55 1.78
CA ASP A 53 -5.68 -10.38 0.90
C ASP A 53 -4.77 -9.23 1.33
N VAL A 54 -4.73 -8.94 2.64
CA VAL A 54 -3.82 -7.94 3.20
C VAL A 54 -2.37 -8.34 2.94
N LEU A 55 -1.99 -9.60 3.20
CA LEU A 55 -0.62 -10.04 2.98
C LEU A 55 -0.22 -9.94 1.51
N MET A 56 -1.11 -10.31 0.59
CA MET A 56 -0.87 -10.24 -0.86
C MET A 56 -0.68 -8.81 -1.34
N VAL A 57 -1.57 -7.88 -0.94
CA VAL A 57 -1.48 -6.46 -1.32
C VAL A 57 -0.20 -5.84 -0.75
N TRP A 58 0.08 -6.03 0.54
CA TRP A 58 1.24 -5.41 1.17
C TRP A 58 2.56 -5.99 0.68
N THR A 59 2.62 -7.28 0.35
CA THR A 59 3.80 -7.86 -0.30
C THR A 59 4.06 -7.19 -1.65
N ALA A 60 3.01 -6.98 -2.46
CA ALA A 60 3.15 -6.27 -3.73
C ALA A 60 3.62 -4.81 -3.54
N LEU A 61 3.11 -4.11 -2.52
CA LEU A 61 3.54 -2.74 -2.18
C LEU A 61 5.00 -2.69 -1.70
N VAL A 62 5.44 -3.66 -0.90
CA VAL A 62 6.85 -3.78 -0.49
C VAL A 62 7.73 -3.95 -1.72
N VAL A 63 7.36 -4.83 -2.65
CA VAL A 63 8.12 -5.04 -3.90
C VAL A 63 8.14 -3.78 -4.75
N LEU A 64 7.00 -3.10 -4.95
CA LEU A 64 6.94 -1.83 -5.70
C LEU A 64 7.84 -0.77 -5.08
N THR A 65 7.78 -0.62 -3.76
CA THR A 65 8.56 0.38 -3.02
C THR A 65 10.05 0.04 -3.06
N ALA A 66 10.41 -1.24 -2.93
CA ALA A 66 11.79 -1.70 -3.05
C ALA A 66 12.34 -1.45 -4.46
N VAL A 67 11.58 -1.78 -5.51
CA VAL A 67 11.96 -1.48 -6.90
C VAL A 67 12.12 0.03 -7.12
N ALA A 68 11.21 0.84 -6.57
CA ALA A 68 11.30 2.29 -6.65
C ALA A 68 12.50 2.86 -5.85
N ALA A 69 12.89 2.24 -4.75
CA ALA A 69 14.05 2.64 -3.96
C ALA A 69 15.38 2.26 -4.63
N ILE A 70 15.47 1.06 -5.21
CA ILE A 70 16.69 0.55 -5.84
C ILE A 70 16.94 1.19 -7.20
N GLN A 71 15.87 1.34 -8.00
CA GLN A 71 16.00 1.75 -9.40
C GLN A 71 15.46 3.16 -9.66
N GLY A 72 14.71 3.75 -8.73
CA GLY A 72 14.25 5.13 -8.79
C GLY A 72 15.16 6.07 -7.99
N ASP A 73 14.64 7.24 -7.66
CA ASP A 73 15.38 8.29 -6.95
C ASP A 73 14.63 8.63 -5.64
N MET A 74 14.60 7.64 -4.76
CA MET A 74 13.86 7.71 -3.51
C MET A 74 14.72 8.39 -2.43
N PRO A 75 14.24 9.47 -1.79
CA PRO A 75 15.01 10.16 -0.77
C PRO A 75 15.19 9.30 0.49
N ALA A 76 16.23 9.60 1.27
CA ALA A 76 16.59 8.81 2.44
C ALA A 76 15.44 8.67 3.47
N GLY A 77 14.74 9.76 3.74
CA GLY A 77 13.58 9.73 4.64
C GLY A 77 12.45 8.84 4.14
N GLY A 78 12.32 8.67 2.82
CA GLY A 78 11.28 7.83 2.22
C GLY A 78 11.48 6.34 2.47
N TRP A 79 12.71 5.82 2.35
CA TRP A 79 12.97 4.40 2.60
C TRP A 79 12.94 4.06 4.09
N ILE A 80 13.38 4.98 4.96
CA ILE A 80 13.28 4.81 6.42
C ILE A 80 11.81 4.75 6.82
N ALA A 81 10.99 5.68 6.32
CA ALA A 81 9.55 5.68 6.56
C ALA A 81 8.89 4.40 6.04
N ALA A 82 9.27 3.94 4.85
CA ALA A 82 8.77 2.71 4.26
C ALA A 82 8.97 1.48 5.16
N ILE A 83 10.17 1.29 5.72
CA ILE A 83 10.49 0.13 6.57
C ILE A 83 9.54 0.03 7.77
N VAL A 84 9.15 1.16 8.36
CA VAL A 84 8.30 1.18 9.55
C VAL A 84 6.81 1.25 9.19
N LEU A 85 6.46 2.12 8.26
CA LEU A 85 5.06 2.44 7.97
C LEU A 85 4.39 1.44 7.03
N LEU A 86 5.10 0.74 6.13
CA LEU A 86 4.50 -0.33 5.35
C LEU A 86 3.93 -1.45 6.24
N PRO A 87 4.70 -2.09 7.13
CA PRO A 87 4.15 -3.14 7.99
C PRO A 87 3.09 -2.60 8.94
N ALA A 88 3.29 -1.40 9.52
CA ALA A 88 2.30 -0.79 10.40
C ALA A 88 0.97 -0.50 9.68
N SER A 89 1.01 -0.04 8.44
CA SER A 89 -0.19 0.23 7.62
C SER A 89 -0.96 -1.05 7.27
N GLY A 90 -0.27 -2.17 7.12
CA GLY A 90 -0.89 -3.49 6.91
C GLY A 90 -1.63 -3.97 8.14
N ALA A 91 -0.98 -3.89 9.31
CA ALA A 91 -1.61 -4.20 10.58
C ALA A 91 -2.83 -3.30 10.86
N ALA A 92 -2.69 -1.99 10.60
CA ALA A 92 -3.78 -1.04 10.75
C ALA A 92 -4.96 -1.33 9.81
N THR A 93 -4.70 -1.82 8.61
CA THR A 93 -5.76 -2.23 7.66
C THR A 93 -6.51 -3.45 8.15
N ALA A 94 -5.81 -4.48 8.63
CA ALA A 94 -6.46 -5.64 9.23
C ALA A 94 -7.34 -5.25 10.43
N ALA A 95 -6.82 -4.37 11.30
CA ALA A 95 -7.58 -3.83 12.44
C ALA A 95 -8.80 -3.01 12.01
N ALA A 96 -8.66 -2.20 10.95
CA ALA A 96 -9.75 -1.43 10.39
C ALA A 96 -10.86 -2.30 9.77
N ILE A 97 -10.49 -3.40 9.11
CA ILE A 97 -11.45 -4.37 8.58
C ILE A 97 -12.19 -5.04 9.73
N ASP A 98 -11.49 -5.52 10.77
CA ASP A 98 -12.10 -6.09 11.98
C ASP A 98 -13.07 -5.10 12.65
N LEU A 99 -12.66 -3.84 12.83
CA LEU A 99 -13.52 -2.78 13.37
C LEU A 99 -14.78 -2.54 12.51
N ALA A 100 -14.65 -2.62 11.18
CA ALA A 100 -15.79 -2.50 10.28
C ALA A 100 -16.84 -3.62 10.48
N THR A 101 -16.40 -4.82 10.88
CA THR A 101 -17.29 -5.96 11.19
C THR A 101 -18.13 -5.72 12.45
N ARG A 102 -17.60 -4.93 13.40
CA ARG A 102 -18.22 -4.60 14.69
C ARG A 102 -19.15 -3.38 14.63
N GLY A 103 -19.40 -2.85 13.43
CA GLY A 103 -20.26 -1.69 13.18
C GLY A 103 -19.50 -0.40 12.81
N GLY A 104 -18.17 -0.39 12.91
CA GLY A 104 -17.33 0.75 12.55
C GLY A 104 -17.05 0.89 11.05
N ARG A 105 -18.07 0.89 10.20
CA ARG A 105 -17.89 0.87 8.72
C ARG A 105 -17.06 2.04 8.16
N TRP A 106 -16.97 3.14 8.89
CA TRP A 106 -16.09 4.28 8.56
C TRP A 106 -14.62 3.87 8.45
N ALA A 107 -14.20 2.82 9.17
CA ALA A 107 -12.83 2.32 9.17
C ALA A 107 -12.40 1.78 7.80
N LEU A 108 -13.34 1.42 6.91
CA LEU A 108 -13.03 0.99 5.54
C LEU A 108 -12.34 2.08 4.69
N VAL A 109 -12.34 3.34 5.13
CA VAL A 109 -11.54 4.38 4.48
C VAL A 109 -10.05 4.05 4.49
N VAL A 110 -9.58 3.32 5.50
CA VAL A 110 -8.18 2.96 5.72
C VAL A 110 -7.67 1.96 4.67
N PRO A 111 -8.29 0.77 4.48
CA PRO A 111 -7.96 -0.10 3.36
C PRO A 111 -8.14 0.59 2.01
N CYS A 112 -9.09 1.53 1.85
CA CYS A 112 -9.29 2.22 0.58
C CYS A 112 -8.15 3.20 0.21
N LEU A 113 -7.53 3.86 1.19
CA LEU A 113 -6.57 4.94 0.95
C LEU A 113 -5.10 4.48 1.06
N LEU A 114 -4.79 3.58 2.01
CA LEU A 114 -3.40 3.21 2.28
C LEU A 114 -2.70 2.58 1.07
N PRO A 115 -3.26 1.54 0.39
CA PRO A 115 -2.58 0.93 -0.75
C PRO A 115 -2.37 1.89 -1.93
N PRO A 116 -3.36 2.68 -2.37
CA PRO A 116 -3.15 3.67 -3.44
C PRO A 116 -2.11 4.73 -3.09
N LEU A 117 -2.06 5.21 -1.84
CA LEU A 117 -1.07 6.20 -1.42
C LEU A 117 0.35 5.66 -1.52
N VAL A 118 0.59 4.46 -1.01
CA VAL A 118 1.90 3.80 -1.08
C VAL A 118 2.30 3.53 -2.54
N ALA A 119 1.37 3.01 -3.35
CA ALA A 119 1.61 2.77 -4.77
C ALA A 119 1.90 4.06 -5.54
N ALA A 120 1.16 5.14 -5.26
CA ALA A 120 1.38 6.46 -5.88
C ALA A 120 2.75 7.03 -5.51
N TYR A 121 3.21 6.85 -4.26
CA TYR A 121 4.55 7.24 -3.86
C TYR A 121 5.64 6.43 -4.56
N ALA A 122 5.48 5.11 -4.67
CA ALA A 122 6.40 4.25 -5.42
C ALA A 122 6.45 4.65 -6.90
N LEU A 123 5.30 4.96 -7.51
CA LEU A 123 5.20 5.43 -8.89
C LEU A 123 5.87 6.79 -9.07
N TRP A 124 5.65 7.72 -8.14
CA TRP A 124 6.32 9.02 -8.11
C TRP A 124 7.84 8.86 -8.02
N ALA A 125 8.36 8.04 -7.11
CA ALA A 125 9.80 7.80 -6.96
C ALA A 125 10.43 7.16 -8.22
N ARG A 126 9.65 6.37 -8.97
CA ARG A 126 10.10 5.68 -10.18
C ARG A 126 10.09 6.56 -11.42
N LEU A 127 9.05 7.39 -11.61
CA LEU A 127 8.82 8.11 -12.85
C LEU A 127 9.37 9.55 -12.78
N PRO A 128 10.38 9.91 -13.59
CA PRO A 128 11.00 11.24 -13.54
C PRO A 128 10.02 12.38 -13.88
N GLY A 129 9.04 12.13 -14.75
CA GLY A 129 8.02 13.14 -15.09
C GLY A 129 7.12 13.52 -13.90
N LEU A 130 6.78 12.55 -13.03
CA LEU A 130 6.01 12.81 -11.80
C LEU A 130 6.85 13.53 -10.74
N ARG A 131 8.15 13.24 -10.67
CA ARG A 131 9.08 13.95 -9.78
C ARG A 131 9.28 15.40 -10.17
N ALA A 132 9.25 15.72 -11.46
CA ALA A 132 9.31 17.09 -11.92
C ALA A 132 8.07 17.92 -11.52
N ALA A 133 6.91 17.26 -11.36
CA ALA A 133 5.65 17.92 -11.01
C ALA A 133 5.46 18.16 -9.51
N VAL A 134 6.05 17.33 -8.65
CA VAL A 134 5.83 17.38 -7.19
C VAL A 134 7.16 17.44 -6.44
N PRO A 135 7.39 18.45 -5.58
CA PRO A 135 8.61 18.55 -4.79
C PRO A 135 8.83 17.35 -3.87
N THR A 136 10.08 16.89 -3.77
CA THR A 136 10.51 15.74 -2.95
C THR A 136 10.01 15.80 -1.51
N LYS A 137 10.14 16.96 -0.85
CA LYS A 137 9.68 17.13 0.54
C LYS A 137 8.17 16.93 0.67
N ALA A 138 7.39 17.50 -0.26
CA ALA A 138 5.93 17.39 -0.23
C ALA A 138 5.48 15.94 -0.50
N ALA A 139 6.08 15.28 -1.49
CA ALA A 139 5.76 13.87 -1.78
C ALA A 139 6.12 12.95 -0.61
N THR A 140 7.32 13.06 -0.04
CA THR A 140 7.78 12.17 1.03
C THR A 140 7.07 12.44 2.35
N TYR A 141 7.13 13.66 2.88
CA TYR A 141 6.52 13.94 4.18
C TYR A 141 4.99 13.98 4.11
N GLY A 142 4.43 14.40 2.98
CA GLY A 142 2.98 14.38 2.76
C GLY A 142 2.44 12.96 2.73
N VAL A 143 2.93 12.10 1.83
CA VAL A 143 2.39 10.74 1.71
C VAL A 143 2.64 9.92 2.97
N TRP A 144 3.87 9.90 3.48
CA TRP A 144 4.17 9.12 4.69
C TRP A 144 3.51 9.70 5.95
N GLY A 145 3.30 11.03 6.01
CA GLY A 145 2.51 11.65 7.07
C GLY A 145 1.05 11.20 7.04
N VAL A 146 0.42 11.15 5.86
CA VAL A 146 -0.95 10.64 5.72
C VAL A 146 -1.02 9.14 6.06
N VAL A 147 -0.05 8.34 5.60
CA VAL A 147 0.03 6.90 5.95
C VAL A 147 0.14 6.72 7.46
N LEU A 148 0.98 7.51 8.14
CA LEU A 148 1.14 7.48 9.58
C LEU A 148 -0.16 7.84 10.30
N VAL A 149 -0.82 8.93 9.91
CA VAL A 149 -2.08 9.38 10.53
C VAL A 149 -3.18 8.34 10.33
N LEU A 150 -3.37 7.83 9.12
CA LEU A 150 -4.38 6.79 8.84
C LEU A 150 -4.11 5.51 9.64
N SER A 151 -2.84 5.10 9.71
CA SER A 151 -2.45 3.90 10.47
C SER A 151 -2.68 4.08 11.97
N ALA A 152 -2.33 5.25 12.52
CA ALA A 152 -2.52 5.57 13.93
C ALA A 152 -4.00 5.66 14.31
N ILE A 153 -4.83 6.29 13.47
CA ILE A 153 -6.28 6.39 13.71
C ILE A 153 -6.93 5.01 13.73
N ALA A 154 -6.63 4.15 12.74
CA ALA A 154 -7.16 2.79 12.72
C ALA A 154 -6.67 1.96 13.91
N GLY A 155 -5.38 2.04 14.23
CA GLY A 155 -4.81 1.32 15.36
C GLY A 155 -5.42 1.74 16.69
N TYR A 156 -5.61 3.04 16.91
CA TYR A 156 -6.23 3.57 18.13
C TYR A 156 -7.71 3.20 18.23
N ALA A 157 -8.47 3.28 17.13
CA ALA A 157 -9.89 2.98 17.13
C ALA A 157 -10.23 1.48 17.26
N ALA A 158 -9.25 0.61 17.04
CA ALA A 158 -9.40 -0.84 17.18
C ALA A 158 -9.07 -1.38 18.59
N MET A 159 -8.54 -0.53 19.49
CA MET A 159 -8.29 -0.85 20.90
C MET A 159 -9.57 -0.69 21.74
#